data_AF-A0A929G807-F1
#
_entry.id   AF-A0A929G807-F1
#
_cell.length_a   1.000
_cell.length_b   1.000
_cell.length_c   1.000
_cell.angle_alpha   90.00
_cell.angle_beta   90.00
_cell.angle_gamma   90.00
#
_symmetry.space_group_name_H-M   'P 1'
#
loop_
_entity.id
_entity.type
_entity.pdbx_description
1 polymer ?
#
loop_
_entity_poly.entity_id
_entity_poly.type
_entity_poly.pdbx_seq_one_letter_code
_entity_poly.pdbx_strand_id
1 'polypeptide(L)'
;MPKYPRLQSLKEINSVMARYYVQRKALARLKPLAYVTSGAPVEIMEAMGILTLYPENYGALCGARGVAVGLCQVAEAQGFPADLCSYARSHIGAVLQPRDAPLNGMPRPDLLVCCNNICGTVLKWYEALAALYDVPLFVLDVPFQRATPAEPHVVAYVVDQLREFVAWLEAHTGRRFKTDKFRSVLALSQEAIALWQEILEFGQHRPSP
;
A
#
# COMPACT_ATOMS: atom_id res chain seq x y z
N MET A 1 -5.26 -15.14 29.65
CA MET A 1 -4.00 -14.48 29.24
C MET A 1 -3.67 -13.40 30.24
N PRO A 2 -2.43 -13.32 30.76
CA PRO A 2 -2.03 -12.18 31.58
C PRO A 2 -2.22 -10.89 30.76
N LYS A 3 -2.78 -9.85 31.40
CA LYS A 3 -2.93 -8.53 30.77
C LYS A 3 -1.54 -7.94 30.60
N TYR A 4 -0.99 -8.01 29.39
CA TYR A 4 0.19 -7.23 29.04
C TYR A 4 -0.07 -5.75 29.36
N PRO A 5 0.86 -5.04 30.03
CA PRO A 5 0.70 -3.63 30.32
C PRO A 5 0.53 -2.86 29.01
N ARG A 6 -0.52 -2.04 28.91
CA ARG A 6 -0.73 -1.21 27.72
C ARG A 6 0.33 -0.12 27.67
N LEU A 7 1.16 -0.14 26.64
CA LEU A 7 2.13 0.93 26.38
C LEU A 7 1.41 2.24 26.08
N GLN A 8 1.97 3.36 26.54
CA GLN A 8 1.42 4.69 26.22
C GLN A 8 1.46 4.95 24.70
N SER A 9 2.47 4.43 24.01
CA SER A 9 2.62 4.48 22.54
C SER A 9 1.46 3.82 21.80
N LEU A 10 0.72 2.88 22.43
CA LEU A 10 -0.47 2.27 21.82
C LEU A 10 -1.58 3.29 21.55
N LYS A 11 -1.69 4.34 22.38
CA LYS A 11 -2.65 5.41 22.13
C LYS A 11 -2.26 6.22 20.89
N GLU A 12 -0.97 6.53 20.77
CA GLU A 12 -0.44 7.31 19.66
C GLU A 12 -0.54 6.56 18.32
N ILE A 13 -0.16 5.28 18.27
CA ILE A 13 -0.26 4.49 17.03
C ILE A 13 -1.71 4.35 16.54
N ASN A 14 -2.66 4.17 17.46
CA ASN A 14 -4.09 4.14 17.11
C ASN A 14 -4.57 5.50 16.57
N SER A 15 -4.10 6.60 17.15
CA SER A 15 -4.39 7.95 16.68
C SER A 15 -3.81 8.19 15.27
N VAL A 16 -2.58 7.76 15.01
CA VAL A 16 -1.94 7.84 13.69
C VAL A 16 -2.72 7.04 12.65
N MET A 17 -3.10 5.79 12.95
CA MET A 17 -3.86 4.95 12.01
C MET A 17 -5.27 5.48 11.73
N ALA A 18 -5.97 5.95 12.76
CA ALA A 18 -7.29 6.56 12.58
C ALA A 18 -7.19 7.83 11.73
N ARG A 19 -6.21 8.70 12.05
CA ARG A 19 -5.93 9.92 11.30
C ARG A 19 -5.58 9.61 9.85
N TYR A 20 -4.79 8.56 9.60
CA TYR A 20 -4.44 8.13 8.25
C TYR A 20 -5.70 7.90 7.39
N TYR A 21 -6.60 6.99 7.78
CA TYR A 21 -7.80 6.71 7.00
C TYR A 21 -8.77 7.89 6.90
N VAL A 22 -8.99 8.62 8.01
CA VAL A 22 -9.89 9.79 8.02
C VAL A 22 -9.39 10.90 7.10
N GLN A 23 -8.10 11.23 7.17
CA GLN A 23 -7.51 12.25 6.32
C GLN A 23 -7.57 11.87 4.84
N ARG A 24 -7.24 10.62 4.48
CA ARG A 24 -7.30 10.20 3.07
C ARG A 24 -8.74 10.23 2.56
N LYS A 25 -9.71 9.79 3.35
CA LYS A 25 -11.14 9.86 2.98
C LYS A 25 -11.63 11.30 2.79
N ALA A 26 -11.21 12.22 3.65
CA ALA A 26 -11.58 13.63 3.55
C ALA A 26 -10.90 14.34 2.36
N LEU A 27 -9.61 14.04 2.11
CA LEU A 27 -8.80 14.71 1.10
C LEU A 27 -8.91 14.08 -0.30
N ALA A 28 -9.47 12.87 -0.43
CA ALA A 28 -9.61 12.17 -1.73
C ALA A 28 -10.43 12.96 -2.76
N ARG A 29 -11.26 13.92 -2.34
CA ARG A 29 -11.98 14.82 -3.25
C ARG A 29 -11.15 16.01 -3.75
N LEU A 30 -10.01 16.29 -3.12
CA LEU A 30 -9.18 17.47 -3.34
C LEU A 30 -7.78 17.13 -3.87
N LYS A 31 -7.35 15.89 -3.69
CA LYS A 31 -6.04 15.40 -4.10
C LYS A 31 -6.20 14.02 -4.75
N PRO A 32 -5.41 13.75 -5.81
CA PRO A 32 -5.35 12.43 -6.42
C PRO A 32 -5.05 11.36 -5.36
N LEU A 33 -5.74 10.24 -5.43
CA LEU A 33 -5.61 9.10 -4.53
C LEU A 33 -5.16 7.86 -5.31
N ALA A 34 -4.01 7.32 -4.91
CA ALA A 34 -3.45 6.09 -5.43
C ALA A 34 -3.73 4.91 -4.48
N TYR A 35 -4.16 3.77 -5.02
CA TYR A 35 -3.93 2.51 -4.33
C TYR A 35 -2.56 1.96 -4.73
N VAL A 36 -1.78 1.55 -3.73
CA VAL A 36 -0.37 1.20 -3.90
C VAL A 36 -0.08 -0.12 -3.19
N THR A 37 0.68 -1.01 -3.83
CA THR A 37 1.14 -2.25 -3.18
C THR A 37 2.09 -1.91 -2.04
N SER A 38 2.19 -2.77 -1.02
CA SER A 38 3.02 -2.50 0.17
C SER A 38 4.51 -2.27 -0.12
N GLY A 39 5.03 -2.74 -1.26
CA GLY A 39 6.42 -2.51 -1.70
C GLY A 39 6.59 -1.43 -2.77
N ALA A 40 5.56 -0.64 -3.08
CA ALA A 40 5.67 0.45 -4.06
C ALA A 40 6.52 1.63 -3.52
N PRO A 41 7.31 2.30 -4.37
CA PRO A 41 8.11 3.46 -3.97
C PRO A 41 7.23 4.70 -3.79
N VAL A 42 6.64 4.84 -2.61
CA VAL A 42 5.65 5.89 -2.32
C VAL A 42 6.23 7.29 -2.20
N GLU A 43 7.54 7.42 -2.06
CA GLU A 43 8.23 8.70 -1.88
C GLU A 43 8.01 9.66 -3.04
N ILE A 44 7.92 9.14 -4.26
CA ILE A 44 7.63 9.95 -5.46
C ILE A 44 6.21 10.53 -5.35
N MET A 45 5.23 9.70 -5.01
CA MET A 45 3.83 10.12 -4.86
C MET A 45 3.65 11.10 -3.70
N GLU A 46 4.27 10.85 -2.56
CA GLU A 46 4.22 11.74 -1.39
C GLU A 46 4.84 13.12 -1.73
N ALA A 47 5.99 13.14 -2.44
CA ALA A 47 6.62 14.38 -2.89
C ALA A 47 5.76 15.17 -3.88
N MET A 48 4.94 14.49 -4.68
CA MET A 48 3.97 15.08 -5.61
C MET A 48 2.63 15.46 -4.94
N GLY A 49 2.46 15.13 -3.65
CA GLY A 49 1.24 15.40 -2.89
C GLY A 49 0.05 14.52 -3.29
N ILE A 50 0.34 13.32 -3.81
CA ILE A 50 -0.63 12.28 -4.15
C ILE A 50 -0.87 11.45 -2.89
N LEU A 51 -2.14 11.23 -2.56
CA LEU A 51 -2.51 10.43 -1.40
C LEU A 51 -2.30 8.95 -1.72
N THR A 52 -1.81 8.17 -0.76
CA THR A 52 -1.64 6.71 -0.92
C THR A 52 -2.51 5.96 0.08
N LEU A 53 -3.14 4.88 -0.39
CA LEU A 53 -3.81 3.85 0.41
C LEU A 53 -3.31 2.46 0.01
N TYR A 54 -3.25 1.55 0.97
CA TYR A 54 -2.72 0.19 0.78
C TYR A 54 -3.84 -0.84 0.92
N PRO A 55 -4.28 -1.46 -0.19
CA PRO A 55 -5.18 -2.60 -0.16
C PRO A 55 -4.76 -3.71 0.80
N GLU A 56 -3.47 -4.01 0.95
CA GLU A 56 -3.01 -5.05 1.90
C GLU A 56 -3.26 -4.64 3.36
N ASN A 57 -2.97 -3.39 3.73
CA ASN A 57 -3.25 -2.89 5.08
C ASN A 57 -4.75 -2.89 5.38
N TYR A 58 -5.57 -2.59 4.39
CA TYR A 58 -7.03 -2.65 4.54
C TYR A 58 -7.53 -4.10 4.67
N GLY A 59 -6.95 -5.03 3.91
CA GLY A 59 -7.19 -6.47 4.09
C GLY A 59 -6.83 -6.94 5.50
N ALA A 60 -5.71 -6.48 6.06
CA ALA A 60 -5.32 -6.75 7.45
C ALA A 60 -6.32 -6.16 8.46
N LEU A 61 -6.83 -4.94 8.21
CA LEU A 61 -7.90 -4.34 9.00
C LEU A 61 -9.19 -5.19 8.96
N CYS A 62 -9.56 -5.72 7.79
CA CYS A 62 -10.72 -6.61 7.64
C CYS A 62 -10.54 -7.89 8.46
N GLY A 63 -9.33 -8.47 8.44
CA GLY A 63 -8.97 -9.62 9.28
C GLY A 63 -9.08 -9.31 10.76
N ALA A 64 -8.48 -8.21 11.21
CA ALA A 64 -8.51 -7.78 12.61
C ALA A 64 -9.93 -7.44 13.12
N ARG A 65 -10.85 -7.05 12.23
CA ARG A 65 -12.26 -6.79 12.54
C ARG A 65 -13.16 -8.04 12.44
N GLY A 66 -12.62 -9.19 12.05
CA GLY A 66 -13.36 -10.44 11.95
C GLY A 66 -14.34 -10.50 10.76
N VAL A 67 -14.23 -9.60 9.78
CA VAL A 67 -15.14 -9.52 8.62
C VAL A 67 -14.54 -10.10 7.34
N ALA A 68 -13.25 -10.43 7.33
CA ALA A 68 -12.54 -10.90 6.14
C ALA A 68 -13.17 -12.13 5.48
N VAL A 69 -13.66 -13.11 6.27
CA VAL A 69 -14.24 -14.36 5.72
C VAL A 69 -15.48 -14.06 4.86
N GLY A 70 -16.42 -13.26 5.38
CA GLY A 70 -17.61 -12.88 4.63
C GLY A 70 -17.28 -12.10 3.37
N LEU A 71 -16.32 -11.18 3.45
CA LEU A 71 -15.84 -10.43 2.27
C LEU A 71 -15.17 -11.35 1.23
N CYS A 72 -14.40 -12.35 1.66
CA CYS A 72 -13.85 -13.33 0.73
C CYS A 72 -14.94 -14.10 -0.02
N GLN A 73 -16.02 -14.50 0.68
CA GLN A 73 -17.15 -15.20 0.07
C GLN A 73 -17.89 -14.31 -0.96
N VAL A 74 -17.96 -13.00 -0.72
CA VAL A 74 -18.49 -12.04 -1.72
C VAL A 74 -17.66 -12.05 -3.00
N ALA A 75 -16.32 -12.04 -2.88
CA ALA A 75 -15.45 -12.13 -4.06
C ALA A 75 -15.59 -13.48 -4.77
N GLU A 76 -15.63 -14.59 -4.03
CA GLU A 76 -15.80 -15.94 -4.57
C GLU A 76 -17.12 -16.09 -5.34
N ALA A 77 -18.21 -15.51 -4.83
CA ALA A 77 -19.50 -15.49 -5.51
C ALA A 77 -19.48 -14.69 -6.83
N GLN A 78 -18.51 -13.80 -7.03
CA GLN A 78 -18.27 -13.10 -8.30
C GLN A 78 -17.29 -13.83 -9.22
N GLY A 79 -16.88 -15.06 -8.88
CA GLY A 79 -16.03 -15.90 -9.72
C GLY A 79 -14.53 -15.75 -9.45
N PHE A 80 -14.12 -15.02 -8.41
CA PHE A 80 -12.72 -14.99 -7.99
C PHE A 80 -12.35 -16.32 -7.29
N PRO A 81 -11.28 -17.02 -7.72
CA PRO A 81 -10.90 -18.30 -7.12
C PRO A 81 -10.58 -18.23 -5.63
N ALA A 82 -11.02 -19.25 -4.87
CA ALA A 82 -10.83 -19.31 -3.41
C ALA A 82 -9.37 -19.56 -2.97
N ASP A 83 -8.50 -19.99 -3.89
CA ASP A 83 -7.06 -20.17 -3.67
C ASP A 83 -6.28 -18.84 -3.71
N LEU A 84 -6.90 -17.76 -4.16
CA LEU A 84 -6.29 -16.43 -4.15
C LEU A 84 -5.95 -15.98 -2.72
N CYS A 85 -4.95 -15.10 -2.63
CA CYS A 85 -4.58 -14.42 -1.39
C CYS A 85 -5.81 -13.83 -0.69
N SER A 86 -5.94 -14.05 0.63
CA SER A 86 -7.05 -13.52 1.42
C SER A 86 -7.07 -12.00 1.46
N TYR A 87 -5.93 -11.31 1.34
CA TYR A 87 -5.92 -9.85 1.15
C TYR A 87 -6.61 -9.43 -0.14
N ALA A 88 -6.33 -10.12 -1.26
CA ALA A 88 -6.97 -9.83 -2.53
C ALA A 88 -8.48 -10.08 -2.47
N ARG A 89 -8.90 -11.26 -2.00
CA ARG A 89 -10.33 -11.62 -1.89
C ARG A 89 -11.09 -10.71 -0.93
N SER A 90 -10.58 -10.47 0.27
CA SER A 90 -11.26 -9.62 1.25
C SER A 90 -11.36 -8.17 0.77
N HIS A 91 -10.32 -7.65 0.10
CA HIS A 91 -10.38 -6.31 -0.47
C HIS A 91 -11.35 -6.24 -1.66
N ILE A 92 -11.29 -7.16 -2.62
CA ILE A 92 -12.24 -7.21 -3.75
C ILE A 92 -13.67 -7.33 -3.23
N GLY A 93 -13.92 -8.19 -2.23
CA GLY A 93 -15.20 -8.29 -1.54
C GLY A 93 -15.63 -6.96 -0.93
N ALA A 94 -14.71 -6.21 -0.32
CA ALA A 94 -14.99 -4.87 0.20
C ALA A 94 -15.27 -3.83 -0.89
N VAL A 95 -14.69 -3.97 -2.09
CA VAL A 95 -15.04 -3.14 -3.26
C VAL A 95 -16.46 -3.43 -3.73
N LEU A 96 -16.82 -4.72 -3.81
CA LEU A 96 -18.12 -5.18 -4.30
C LEU A 96 -19.26 -4.94 -3.29
N GLN A 97 -18.99 -5.09 -2.00
CA GLN A 97 -19.96 -4.97 -0.91
C GLN A 97 -19.41 -4.06 0.20
N PRO A 98 -19.26 -2.75 -0.07
CA PRO A 98 -18.59 -1.83 0.85
C PRO A 98 -19.31 -1.67 2.19
N ARG A 99 -20.63 -1.87 2.24
CA ARG A 99 -21.43 -1.75 3.48
C ARG A 99 -21.04 -2.74 4.57
N ASP A 100 -20.48 -3.88 4.18
CA ASP A 100 -20.08 -4.95 5.10
C ASP A 100 -18.59 -4.84 5.49
N ALA A 101 -17.88 -3.90 4.87
CA ALA A 101 -16.47 -3.68 5.09
C ALA A 101 -16.22 -2.52 6.07
N PRO A 102 -15.10 -2.54 6.82
CA PRO A 102 -14.78 -1.47 7.77
C PRO A 102 -14.76 -0.11 7.07
N LEU A 103 -15.30 0.93 7.72
CA LEU A 103 -15.35 2.31 7.18
C LEU A 103 -16.20 2.48 5.91
N ASN A 104 -17.05 1.50 5.58
CA ASN A 104 -17.84 1.41 4.35
C ASN A 104 -16.95 1.37 3.09
N GLY A 105 -15.87 0.60 3.14
CA GLY A 105 -14.87 0.54 2.07
C GLY A 105 -13.85 1.68 2.12
N MET A 106 -12.79 1.54 1.33
CA MET A 106 -11.82 2.61 1.07
C MET A 106 -12.40 3.62 0.08
N PRO A 107 -12.00 4.92 0.14
CA PRO A 107 -12.37 5.88 -0.89
C PRO A 107 -11.87 5.41 -2.26
N ARG A 108 -12.68 5.60 -3.30
CA ARG A 108 -12.36 5.22 -4.68
C ARG A 108 -11.01 5.85 -5.10
N PRO A 109 -10.07 5.07 -5.67
CA PRO A 109 -8.82 5.60 -6.17
C PRO A 109 -9.02 6.33 -7.50
N ASP A 110 -8.12 7.24 -7.84
CA ASP A 110 -8.00 7.85 -9.16
C ASP A 110 -7.01 7.09 -10.05
N LEU A 111 -6.09 6.33 -9.43
CA LEU A 111 -5.06 5.56 -10.11
C LEU A 111 -4.56 4.40 -9.25
N LEU A 112 -3.93 3.42 -9.88
CA LEU A 112 -3.37 2.23 -9.24
C LEU A 112 -1.87 2.14 -9.54
N VAL A 113 -1.08 1.79 -8.53
CA VAL A 113 0.37 1.57 -8.66
C VAL A 113 0.73 0.21 -8.08
N CYS A 114 1.13 -0.70 -8.95
CA CYS A 114 1.50 -2.06 -8.58
C CYS A 114 3.01 -2.25 -8.69
N CYS A 115 3.68 -2.58 -7.59
CA CYS A 115 5.07 -3.02 -7.58
C CYS A 115 5.10 -4.51 -7.22
N ASN A 116 5.68 -5.34 -8.09
CA ASN A 116 5.67 -6.80 -7.92
C ASN A 116 6.80 -7.36 -7.03
N ASN A 117 7.58 -6.49 -6.38
CA ASN A 117 8.69 -6.88 -5.51
C ASN A 117 8.27 -7.70 -4.25
N ILE A 118 6.97 -7.74 -3.94
CA ILE A 118 6.42 -8.52 -2.82
C ILE A 118 5.92 -9.91 -3.24
N CYS A 119 5.28 -10.03 -4.40
CA CYS A 119 4.82 -11.29 -5.00
C CYS A 119 4.29 -11.06 -6.43
N GLY A 120 4.11 -12.13 -7.21
CA GLY A 120 3.49 -12.04 -8.54
C GLY A 120 1.97 -11.90 -8.53
N THR A 121 1.29 -12.27 -7.43
CA THR A 121 -0.19 -12.28 -7.38
C THR A 121 -0.80 -10.88 -7.38
N VAL A 122 -0.06 -9.86 -6.94
CA VAL A 122 -0.56 -8.48 -6.94
C VAL A 122 -0.84 -7.95 -8.34
N LEU A 123 -0.17 -8.45 -9.37
CA LEU A 123 -0.39 -8.03 -10.76
C LEU A 123 -1.85 -8.26 -11.17
N LYS A 124 -2.34 -9.50 -11.06
CA LYS A 124 -3.72 -9.87 -11.42
C LYS A 124 -4.75 -9.22 -10.50
N TRP A 125 -4.40 -9.02 -9.23
CA TRP A 125 -5.27 -8.29 -8.31
C TRP A 125 -5.44 -6.83 -8.74
N TYR A 126 -4.34 -6.13 -9.06
CA TYR A 126 -4.39 -4.73 -9.47
C TYR A 126 -5.01 -4.55 -10.86
N GLU A 127 -4.84 -5.50 -11.78
CA GLU A 127 -5.61 -5.52 -13.04
C GLU A 127 -7.12 -5.66 -12.79
N ALA A 128 -7.53 -6.55 -11.87
CA ALA A 128 -8.94 -6.68 -11.51
C ALA A 128 -9.48 -5.39 -10.86
N LEU A 129 -8.70 -4.74 -10.00
CA LEU A 129 -9.07 -3.44 -9.43
C LEU A 129 -9.15 -2.36 -10.51
N ALA A 130 -8.24 -2.35 -11.49
CA ALA A 130 -8.27 -1.41 -12.60
C ALA A 130 -9.57 -1.55 -13.41
N ALA A 131 -9.99 -2.78 -13.67
CA ALA A 131 -11.27 -3.06 -14.34
C ALA A 131 -12.49 -2.69 -13.48
N LEU A 132 -12.49 -3.04 -12.19
CA LEU A 132 -13.61 -2.75 -11.28
C LEU A 132 -13.79 -1.25 -11.06
N TYR A 133 -12.68 -0.52 -10.97
CA TYR A 133 -12.70 0.93 -10.76
C TYR A 133 -12.66 1.71 -12.07
N ASP A 134 -12.33 1.15 -13.22
CA ASP A 134 -12.14 1.90 -14.47
C ASP A 134 -11.14 3.08 -14.30
N VAL A 135 -9.94 2.76 -13.81
CA VAL A 135 -8.86 3.73 -13.55
C VAL A 135 -7.52 3.23 -14.08
N PRO A 136 -6.58 4.14 -14.42
CA PRO A 136 -5.29 3.77 -14.97
C PRO A 136 -4.43 3.01 -13.94
N LEU A 137 -3.68 2.01 -14.43
CA LEU A 137 -2.76 1.18 -13.65
C LEU A 137 -1.34 1.37 -14.17
N PHE A 138 -0.41 1.71 -13.28
CA PHE A 138 1.02 1.63 -13.51
C PHE A 138 1.59 0.37 -12.85
N VAL A 139 2.36 -0.41 -13.60
CA VAL A 139 3.09 -1.58 -13.08
C VAL A 139 4.57 -1.26 -13.06
N LEU A 140 5.16 -1.23 -11.87
CA LEU A 140 6.61 -1.20 -11.66
C LEU A 140 7.10 -2.65 -11.54
N ASP A 141 7.76 -3.14 -12.58
CA ASP A 141 8.34 -4.47 -12.62
C ASP A 141 9.74 -4.45 -11.99
N VAL A 142 9.89 -5.15 -10.87
CA VAL A 142 11.15 -5.35 -10.18
C VAL A 142 11.56 -6.81 -10.38
N PRO A 143 12.53 -7.09 -11.27
CA PRO A 143 12.96 -8.45 -11.56
C PRO A 143 13.48 -9.16 -10.31
N PHE A 144 13.24 -10.47 -10.24
CA PHE A 144 13.80 -11.29 -9.16
C PHE A 144 15.33 -11.22 -9.18
N GLN A 145 15.93 -10.79 -8.07
CA GLN A 145 17.37 -10.66 -7.93
C GLN A 145 18.02 -12.05 -7.77
N ARG A 146 18.79 -12.48 -8.78
CA ARG A 146 19.49 -13.78 -8.78
C ARG A 146 20.90 -13.73 -8.18
N ALA A 147 21.50 -12.55 -8.11
CA ALA A 147 22.85 -12.33 -7.59
C ALA A 147 22.87 -11.13 -6.62
N THR A 148 23.80 -11.13 -5.66
CA THR A 148 24.03 -10.02 -4.73
C THR A 148 25.49 -9.60 -4.80
N PRO A 149 25.80 -8.34 -5.18
CA PRO A 149 24.88 -7.25 -5.47
C PRO A 149 24.06 -7.48 -6.76
N ALA A 150 22.96 -6.73 -6.91
CA ALA A 150 22.13 -6.79 -8.11
C ALA A 150 22.94 -6.46 -9.38
N GLU A 151 22.62 -7.12 -10.48
CA GLU A 151 23.31 -6.91 -11.75
C GLU A 151 23.04 -5.48 -12.29
N PRO A 152 24.03 -4.78 -12.87
CA PRO A 152 23.88 -3.38 -13.28
C PRO A 152 22.70 -3.14 -14.24
N HIS A 153 22.41 -4.10 -15.13
CA HIS A 153 21.30 -3.97 -16.07
C HIS A 153 19.92 -4.04 -15.39
N VAL A 154 19.79 -4.80 -14.30
CA VAL A 154 18.55 -4.85 -13.49
C VAL A 154 18.33 -3.52 -12.80
N VAL A 155 19.39 -2.92 -12.26
CA VAL A 155 19.32 -1.59 -11.63
C VAL A 155 18.92 -0.54 -12.67
N ALA A 156 19.56 -0.53 -13.84
CA ALA A 156 19.22 0.38 -14.93
C ALA A 156 17.75 0.25 -15.36
N TYR A 157 17.26 -0.98 -15.51
CA TYR A 157 15.87 -1.26 -15.88
C TYR A 157 14.86 -0.68 -14.89
N VAL A 158 15.08 -0.86 -13.59
CA VAL A 158 14.18 -0.30 -12.56
C VAL A 158 14.29 1.23 -12.51
N VAL A 159 15.49 1.79 -12.68
CA VAL A 159 15.69 3.25 -12.73
C VAL A 159 14.94 3.89 -13.90
N ASP A 160 14.97 3.28 -15.08
CA ASP A 160 14.25 3.78 -16.25
C ASP A 160 12.72 3.74 -16.04
N GLN A 161 12.20 2.66 -15.45
CA GLN A 161 10.79 2.60 -15.06
C GLN A 161 10.41 3.64 -14.01
N LEU A 162 11.29 3.97 -13.06
CA LEU A 162 11.01 5.03 -12.08
C LEU A 162 10.92 6.41 -12.77
N ARG A 163 11.70 6.66 -13.82
CA ARG A 163 11.60 7.88 -14.62
C ARG A 163 10.28 7.92 -15.40
N GLU A 164 9.89 6.80 -16.00
CA GLU A 164 8.60 6.65 -16.67
C GLU A 164 7.44 6.84 -15.68
N PHE A 165 7.55 6.29 -14.47
CA PHE A 165 6.56 6.42 -13.42
C PHE A 165 6.32 7.89 -13.04
N VAL A 166 7.40 8.69 -12.92
CA VAL A 166 7.25 10.13 -12.70
C VAL A 166 6.46 10.77 -13.83
N ALA A 167 6.86 10.56 -15.08
CA ALA A 167 6.17 11.14 -16.23
C ALA A 167 4.69 10.70 -16.31
N TRP A 168 4.41 9.44 -16.01
CA TRP A 168 3.07 8.88 -15.97
C TRP A 168 2.21 9.54 -14.88
N LEU A 169 2.76 9.73 -13.67
CA LEU A 169 2.07 10.43 -12.59
C LEU A 169 1.76 11.89 -12.99
N GLU A 170 2.71 12.59 -13.62
CA GLU A 170 2.49 13.96 -14.06
C GLU A 170 1.36 14.05 -15.11
N ALA A 171 1.31 13.09 -16.04
CA ALA A 171 0.28 13.02 -17.07
C ALA A 171 -1.13 12.74 -16.52
N HIS A 172 -1.24 11.83 -15.54
CA HIS A 172 -2.54 11.40 -15.01
C HIS A 172 -3.07 12.28 -13.87
N THR A 173 -2.19 12.98 -13.16
CA THR A 173 -2.59 13.76 -11.98
C THR A 173 -2.47 15.27 -12.15
N GLY A 174 -1.76 15.73 -13.18
CA GLY A 174 -1.40 17.14 -13.36
C GLY A 174 -0.46 17.69 -12.27
N ARG A 175 0.00 16.86 -11.33
CA ARG A 175 1.00 17.23 -10.32
C ARG A 175 2.37 17.26 -10.97
N ARG A 176 3.23 18.18 -10.53
CA ARG A 176 4.62 18.29 -11.00
C ARG A 176 5.58 17.68 -10.00
N PHE A 177 6.56 16.95 -10.50
CA PHE A 177 7.63 16.44 -9.68
C PHE A 177 8.55 17.57 -9.21
N LYS A 178 8.89 17.59 -7.92
CA LYS A 178 9.73 18.62 -7.32
C LYS A 178 10.90 17.96 -6.60
N THR A 179 12.10 18.06 -7.19
CA THR A 179 13.32 17.42 -6.67
C THR A 179 13.60 17.77 -5.21
N ASP A 180 13.44 19.03 -4.81
CA ASP A 180 13.70 19.43 -3.41
C ASP A 180 12.73 18.77 -2.43
N LYS A 181 11.44 18.68 -2.80
CA LYS A 181 10.44 17.97 -2.00
C LYS A 181 10.73 16.48 -1.94
N PHE A 182 11.13 15.89 -3.07
CA PHE A 182 11.52 14.49 -3.12
C PHE A 182 12.72 14.19 -2.21
N ARG A 183 13.75 15.03 -2.21
CA ARG A 183 14.89 14.90 -1.29
C ARG A 183 14.48 14.96 0.18
N SER A 184 13.59 15.89 0.55
CA SER A 184 13.07 15.97 1.92
C SER A 184 12.26 14.73 2.31
N VAL A 185 11.43 14.21 1.41
CA VAL A 185 10.66 12.98 1.65
C VAL A 185 11.59 11.78 1.80
N LEU A 186 12.61 11.64 0.94
CA LEU A 186 13.60 10.57 1.07
C LEU A 186 14.33 10.59 2.40
N ALA A 187 14.71 11.77 2.90
CA ALA A 187 15.35 11.91 4.20
C ALA A 187 14.44 11.40 5.34
N LEU A 188 13.15 11.75 5.30
CA LEU A 188 12.16 11.27 6.27
C LEU A 188 11.90 9.76 6.15
N SER A 189 11.84 9.22 4.94
CA SER A 189 11.73 7.77 4.72
C SER A 189 12.93 7.03 5.28
N GLN A 190 14.15 7.55 5.08
CA GLN A 190 15.36 6.95 5.60
C GLN A 190 15.37 6.95 7.14
N GLU A 191 14.98 8.06 7.76
CA GLU A 191 14.84 8.16 9.22
C GLU A 191 13.80 7.16 9.75
N ALA A 192 12.62 7.06 9.10
CA ALA A 192 11.57 6.12 9.48
C ALA A 192 12.02 4.66 9.39
N ILE A 193 12.78 4.29 8.34
CA ILE A 193 13.33 2.94 8.17
C ILE A 193 14.38 2.65 9.25
N ALA A 194 15.26 3.60 9.57
CA ALA A 194 16.26 3.43 10.63
C ALA A 194 15.62 3.19 12.00
N LEU A 195 14.60 4.00 12.36
CA LEU A 195 13.83 3.82 13.59
C LEU A 195 13.07 2.49 13.62
N TRP A 196 12.50 2.08 12.47
CA TRP A 196 11.84 0.77 12.35
C TRP A 196 12.83 -0.39 12.59
N GLN A 197 14.03 -0.32 12.04
CA GLN A 197 15.09 -1.31 12.27
C GLN A 197 15.47 -1.36 13.75
N GLU A 198 15.69 -0.21 14.39
CA GLU A 198 16.00 -0.13 15.82
C GLU A 198 14.91 -0.79 16.68
N ILE A 199 13.62 -0.50 16.38
CA ILE A 199 12.47 -1.12 17.06
C ILE A 199 12.49 -2.65 16.91
N LEU A 200 12.78 -3.18 15.73
CA LEU A 200 12.84 -4.61 15.50
C LEU A 200 14.03 -5.27 16.21
N GLU A 201 15.17 -4.59 16.32
CA GLU A 201 16.36 -5.08 17.02
C GLU A 201 16.13 -5.28 18.51
N PHE A 202 15.22 -4.52 19.14
CA PHE A 202 14.84 -4.75 20.54
C PHE A 202 14.31 -6.17 20.79
N GLY A 203 13.73 -6.83 19.78
CA GLY A 203 13.27 -8.22 19.87
C GLY A 203 14.39 -9.26 20.10
N GLN A 204 15.66 -8.87 20.04
CA GLN A 204 16.81 -9.75 20.30
C GLN A 204 17.14 -9.87 21.81
N HIS A 205 16.60 -8.99 22.67
CA HIS A 205 16.84 -9.03 24.11
C HIS A 205 16.23 -10.27 24.77
N ARG A 206 16.75 -10.63 25.96
CA ARG A 206 16.26 -11.77 26.77
C ARG A 206 16.02 -11.33 28.23
N PRO A 207 14.75 -11.24 28.68
CA PRO A 207 13.53 -11.45 27.90
C PRO A 207 13.37 -10.39 26.80
N SER A 208 12.64 -10.73 25.74
CA SER A 208 12.16 -9.69 24.80
C SER A 208 11.29 -8.72 25.59
N PRO A 209 11.45 -7.40 25.37
CA PRO A 209 10.57 -6.39 25.97
C PRO A 209 9.12 -6.55 25.51
#